data_AF-A0A3E2GUK2-F1
#
_entry.id   AF-A0A3E2GUK2-F1
#
_cell.length_a   1.000
_cell.length_b   1.000
_cell.length_c   1.000
_cell.angle_alpha   90.00
_cell.angle_beta   90.00
_cell.angle_gamma   90.00
#
_symmetry.space_group_name_H-M   'P 1'
#
loop_
_entity.id
_entity.type
_entity.pdbx_description
1 polymer ?
#
loop_
_entity_poly.entity_id
_entity_poly.type
_entity_poly.pdbx_seq_one_letter_code
_entity_poly.pdbx_strand_id
1 'polypeptide(L)'
;MAPAEKNDHDVVENQLKDIIQDLYQILVQVSAYDLAGKPSKDVLENEFRQLQKDLQKVHSTAGNPSVHLPSIPPELVQYVDNGRNPDIYTREFVELARRGNQLMKGKMEAFGSFRDVLAREMSAALPELRSDVAKVVEATGGNMDVLVKKEDA
;
A
#
# COMPACT_ATOMS: atom_id res chain seq x y z
N MET A 1 -19.21 14.39 -12.37
CA MET A 1 -18.76 13.15 -11.70
C MET A 1 -18.85 12.05 -12.74
N ALA A 2 -17.72 11.45 -13.12
CA ALA A 2 -17.75 10.29 -14.02
C ALA A 2 -18.47 9.12 -13.30
N PRO A 3 -19.32 8.35 -13.99
CA PRO A 3 -19.94 7.18 -13.38
C PRO A 3 -18.81 6.20 -12.99
N ALA A 4 -18.83 5.75 -11.74
CA ALA A 4 -17.92 4.68 -11.30
C ALA A 4 -18.25 3.44 -12.14
N GLU A 5 -17.30 2.99 -12.96
CA GLU A 5 -17.39 1.70 -13.61
C GLU A 5 -17.62 0.65 -12.51
N LYS A 6 -18.67 -0.17 -12.65
CA LYS A 6 -18.88 -1.31 -11.75
C LYS A 6 -17.61 -2.14 -11.81
N ASN A 7 -16.85 -2.13 -10.74
CA ASN A 7 -15.58 -2.83 -10.75
C ASN A 7 -15.87 -4.33 -10.77
N ASP A 8 -15.09 -5.10 -11.54
CA ASP A 8 -15.29 -6.56 -11.66
C ASP A 8 -15.28 -7.30 -10.31
N HIS A 9 -14.68 -6.68 -9.26
CA HIS A 9 -14.70 -7.22 -7.90
C HIS A 9 -16.08 -7.24 -7.24
N ASP A 10 -17.05 -6.45 -7.69
CA ASP A 10 -18.42 -6.43 -7.15
C ASP A 10 -19.07 -7.82 -7.26
N VAL A 11 -18.78 -8.56 -8.34
CA VAL A 11 -19.33 -9.90 -8.55
C VAL A 11 -18.80 -10.89 -7.52
N VAL A 12 -17.49 -10.85 -7.27
CA VAL A 12 -16.82 -11.71 -6.28
C VAL A 12 -17.27 -11.34 -4.86
N GLU A 13 -17.43 -10.04 -4.57
CA GLU A 13 -17.93 -9.56 -3.28
C GLU A 13 -19.35 -10.07 -2.99
N ASN A 14 -20.25 -10.01 -3.98
CA ASN A 14 -21.61 -10.52 -3.81
C ASN A 14 -21.62 -12.04 -3.57
N GLN A 15 -20.80 -12.80 -4.29
CA GLN A 15 -20.66 -14.24 -4.07
C GLN A 15 -20.10 -14.58 -2.68
N LEU A 16 -19.17 -13.76 -2.15
CA LEU A 16 -18.69 -13.87 -0.77
C LEU A 16 -19.81 -13.61 0.25
N LYS A 17 -20.68 -12.63 0.00
CA LYS A 17 -21.85 -12.36 0.85
C LYS A 17 -22.83 -13.53 0.85
N ASP A 18 -23.07 -14.15 -0.30
CA ASP A 18 -23.91 -15.35 -0.42
C ASP A 18 -23.34 -16.48 0.45
N ILE A 19 -22.02 -16.75 0.39
CA ILE A 19 -21.36 -17.77 1.22
C ILE A 19 -21.49 -17.48 2.72
N ILE A 20 -21.33 -16.21 3.14
CA ILE A 20 -21.51 -15.83 4.56
C ILE A 20 -22.97 -16.09 4.98
N GLN A 21 -23.93 -15.79 4.12
CA GLN A 21 -25.35 -16.03 4.37
C GLN A 21 -25.65 -17.54 4.50
N ASP A 22 -25.08 -18.38 3.63
CA ASP A 22 -25.20 -19.84 3.71
C ASP A 22 -24.65 -20.38 5.04
N LEU A 23 -23.47 -19.92 5.47
CA LEU A 23 -22.87 -20.31 6.75
C LEU A 23 -23.75 -19.91 7.94
N TYR A 24 -24.34 -18.71 7.89
CA TYR A 24 -25.27 -18.26 8.93
C TYR A 24 -26.54 -19.11 8.96
N GLN A 25 -27.09 -19.44 7.80
CA GLN A 25 -28.28 -20.27 7.68
C GLN A 25 -28.03 -21.69 8.22
N ILE A 26 -26.87 -22.28 7.91
CA ILE A 26 -26.44 -23.57 8.47
C ILE A 26 -26.32 -23.48 9.99
N LEU A 27 -25.70 -22.43 10.54
CA LEU A 27 -25.58 -22.22 11.98
C LEU A 27 -26.96 -22.22 12.66
N VAL A 28 -27.92 -21.47 12.11
CA VAL A 28 -29.29 -21.41 12.63
C VAL A 28 -29.95 -22.78 12.58
N GLN A 29 -29.88 -23.50 11.46
CA GLN A 29 -30.51 -24.81 11.31
C GLN A 29 -29.90 -25.87 12.23
N VAL A 30 -28.59 -25.84 12.44
CA VAL A 30 -27.91 -26.74 13.37
C VAL A 30 -28.26 -26.40 14.82
N SER A 31 -28.35 -25.12 15.17
CA SER A 31 -28.74 -24.70 16.52
C SER A 31 -30.19 -25.07 16.86
N ALA A 32 -31.07 -25.09 15.86
CA ALA A 32 -32.48 -25.44 15.97
C ALA A 32 -32.77 -26.93 15.65
N TYR A 33 -31.72 -27.75 15.49
CA TYR A 33 -31.85 -29.11 14.99
C TYR A 33 -32.71 -29.96 15.94
N ASP A 34 -33.77 -30.56 15.40
CA ASP A 34 -34.68 -31.47 16.11
C ASP A 34 -35.46 -30.88 17.32
N LEU A 35 -35.38 -29.56 17.56
CA LEU A 35 -36.10 -28.88 18.65
C LEU A 35 -37.63 -28.91 18.52
N ALA A 36 -38.15 -29.13 17.31
CA ALA A 36 -39.58 -29.11 17.01
C ALA A 36 -40.13 -30.45 16.47
N GLY A 37 -39.33 -31.53 16.50
CA GLY A 37 -39.72 -32.83 15.95
C GLY A 37 -40.01 -32.84 14.44
N LYS A 38 -39.60 -31.77 13.72
CA LYS A 38 -39.70 -31.68 12.26
C LYS A 38 -38.39 -32.20 11.65
N PRO A 39 -38.45 -33.06 10.61
CA PRO A 39 -37.26 -33.52 9.91
C PRO A 39 -36.54 -32.33 9.24
N SER A 40 -35.47 -31.86 9.86
CA SER A 40 -34.61 -30.78 9.36
C SER A 40 -33.43 -31.29 8.52
N LYS A 41 -33.27 -32.62 8.42
CA LYS A 41 -32.15 -33.27 7.74
C LYS A 41 -32.06 -32.89 6.26
N ASP A 42 -33.16 -32.99 5.52
CA ASP A 42 -33.17 -32.72 4.07
C ASP A 42 -32.90 -31.23 3.79
N VAL A 43 -33.37 -30.34 4.66
CA VAL A 43 -33.10 -28.90 4.56
C VAL A 43 -31.62 -28.64 4.78
N LEU A 44 -31.03 -29.20 5.85
CA LEU A 44 -29.62 -29.05 6.14
C LEU A 44 -28.73 -29.62 5.01
N GLU A 45 -29.12 -30.76 4.43
CA GLU A 45 -28.40 -31.33 3.28
C GLU A 45 -28.44 -30.38 2.07
N ASN A 46 -29.59 -29.75 1.81
CA ASN A 46 -29.71 -28.78 0.73
C ASN A 46 -28.87 -27.52 0.97
N GLU A 47 -28.81 -26.99 2.20
CA GLU A 47 -27.93 -25.85 2.54
C GLU A 47 -26.45 -26.18 2.35
N PHE A 48 -26.01 -27.37 2.77
CA PHE A 48 -24.62 -27.81 2.52
C PHE A 48 -24.31 -27.94 1.03
N ARG A 49 -25.27 -28.45 0.24
CA ARG A 49 -25.13 -28.52 -1.22
C ARG A 49 -25.09 -27.12 -1.85
N GLN A 50 -25.81 -26.15 -1.30
CA GLN A 50 -25.79 -24.77 -1.76
C GLN A 50 -24.44 -24.12 -1.44
N LEU A 51 -23.97 -24.21 -0.19
CA LEU A 51 -22.65 -23.73 0.23
C LEU A 51 -21.52 -24.30 -0.65
N GLN A 52 -21.57 -25.60 -0.96
CA GLN A 52 -20.59 -26.22 -1.86
C GLN A 52 -20.60 -25.57 -3.25
N LYS A 53 -21.78 -25.32 -3.82
CA LYS A 53 -21.91 -24.68 -5.15
C LYS A 53 -21.38 -23.25 -5.11
N ASP A 54 -21.68 -22.49 -4.08
CA ASP A 54 -21.27 -21.09 -3.98
C ASP A 54 -19.77 -20.94 -3.74
N LEU A 55 -19.15 -21.84 -2.96
CA LEU A 55 -17.69 -21.95 -2.85
C LEU A 55 -17.02 -22.28 -4.20
N GLN A 56 -17.58 -23.20 -4.98
CA GLN A 56 -17.06 -23.52 -6.32
C GLN A 56 -17.22 -22.35 -7.29
N LYS A 57 -18.36 -21.65 -7.21
CA LYS A 57 -18.67 -20.48 -8.02
C LYS A 57 -17.71 -19.33 -7.76
N VAL A 58 -17.42 -19.03 -6.49
CA VAL A 58 -16.47 -17.94 -6.14
C VAL A 58 -15.05 -18.26 -6.57
N HIS A 59 -14.62 -19.51 -6.40
CA HIS A 59 -13.30 -19.94 -6.85
C HIS A 59 -13.15 -19.81 -8.38
N SER A 60 -14.16 -20.26 -9.13
CA SER A 60 -14.17 -20.20 -10.59
C SER A 60 -14.24 -18.75 -11.11
N THR A 61 -15.00 -17.90 -10.42
CA THR A 61 -15.13 -16.48 -10.78
C THR A 61 -13.84 -15.71 -10.50
N ALA A 62 -13.26 -15.88 -9.31
CA ALA A 62 -12.02 -15.20 -8.93
C ALA A 62 -10.80 -15.70 -9.74
N GLY A 63 -10.81 -16.96 -10.19
CA GLY A 63 -9.77 -17.51 -11.07
C GLY A 63 -9.96 -17.20 -12.56
N ASN A 64 -11.07 -16.56 -12.96
CA ASN A 64 -11.33 -16.24 -14.35
C ASN A 64 -10.46 -15.07 -14.80
N PRO A 65 -9.65 -15.20 -15.88
CA PRO A 65 -8.81 -14.12 -16.40
C PRO A 65 -9.58 -12.86 -16.82
N SER A 66 -10.88 -12.99 -17.06
CA SER A 66 -11.78 -11.89 -17.44
C SER A 66 -12.19 -11.01 -16.26
N VAL A 67 -11.93 -11.48 -15.02
CA VAL A 67 -12.21 -10.73 -13.78
C VAL A 67 -10.90 -10.11 -13.32
N HIS A 68 -10.79 -8.79 -13.42
CA HIS A 68 -9.58 -8.07 -13.00
C HIS A 68 -9.63 -7.75 -11.51
N LEU A 69 -9.06 -8.63 -10.69
CA LEU A 69 -8.88 -8.38 -9.26
C LEU A 69 -7.62 -7.56 -8.97
N PRO A 70 -7.66 -6.65 -7.99
CA PRO A 70 -6.50 -5.85 -7.61
C PRO A 70 -5.40 -6.72 -7.01
N SER A 71 -4.14 -6.36 -7.26
CA SER A 71 -2.99 -6.98 -6.61
C SER A 71 -2.92 -6.52 -5.15
N ILE A 72 -2.89 -7.47 -4.22
CA ILE A 72 -2.84 -7.20 -2.78
C ILE A 72 -1.43 -7.51 -2.25
N PRO A 73 -0.73 -6.54 -1.65
CA PRO A 73 0.51 -6.78 -0.90
C PRO A 73 0.38 -7.93 0.12
N PRO A 74 1.35 -8.86 0.21
CA PRO A 74 1.31 -9.96 1.18
C PRO A 74 1.20 -9.49 2.63
N GLU A 75 1.76 -8.33 2.95
CA GLU A 75 1.69 -7.74 4.29
C GLU A 75 0.23 -7.39 4.66
N LEU A 76 -0.59 -6.97 3.71
CA LEU A 76 -2.01 -6.68 3.96
C LEU A 76 -2.79 -7.94 4.34
N VAL A 77 -2.43 -9.11 3.81
CA VAL A 77 -3.05 -10.38 4.19
C VAL A 77 -2.83 -10.65 5.68
N GLN A 78 -1.60 -10.43 6.18
CA GLN A 78 -1.29 -10.59 7.60
C GLN A 78 -2.06 -9.61 8.50
N TYR A 79 -2.37 -8.40 8.01
CA TYR A 79 -3.20 -7.46 8.77
C TYR A 79 -4.60 -8.02 8.98
N VAL A 80 -5.23 -8.54 7.92
CA VAL A 80 -6.57 -9.12 7.97
C VAL A 80 -6.58 -10.40 8.82
N ASP A 81 -5.59 -11.29 8.66
CA ASP A 81 -5.47 -12.54 9.43
C ASP A 81 -5.37 -12.28 10.95
N ASN A 82 -4.72 -11.19 11.34
CA ASN A 82 -4.60 -10.77 12.74
C ASN A 82 -5.82 -9.97 13.24
N GLY A 83 -6.86 -9.79 12.42
CA GLY A 83 -8.06 -9.00 12.74
C GLY A 83 -7.81 -7.49 12.81
N ARG A 84 -6.72 -6.99 12.22
CA ARG A 84 -6.39 -5.56 12.19
C ARG A 84 -7.02 -4.90 10.95
N ASN A 85 -7.48 -3.66 11.11
CA ASN A 85 -8.02 -2.90 9.98
C ASN A 85 -6.94 -2.69 8.88
N PRO A 86 -7.14 -3.17 7.64
CA PRO A 86 -6.19 -3.02 6.54
C PRO A 86 -5.92 -1.56 6.16
N ASP A 87 -6.83 -0.62 6.42
CA ASP A 87 -6.63 0.81 6.17
C ASP A 87 -5.42 1.38 6.94
N ILE A 88 -5.07 0.75 8.06
CA ILE A 88 -3.91 1.14 8.86
C ILE A 88 -2.62 0.93 8.09
N TYR A 89 -2.49 -0.16 7.34
CA TYR A 89 -1.32 -0.39 6.49
C TYR A 89 -1.18 0.70 5.42
N THR A 90 -2.27 1.06 4.75
CA THR A 90 -2.27 2.13 3.74
C THR A 90 -1.86 3.46 4.35
N ARG A 91 -2.38 3.78 5.55
CA ARG A 91 -1.97 4.98 6.30
C ARG A 91 -0.48 4.95 6.65
N GLU A 92 0.00 3.86 7.22
CA GLU A 92 1.41 3.69 7.61
C GLU A 92 2.34 3.77 6.40
N PHE A 93 1.93 3.23 5.25
CA PHE A 93 2.69 3.31 4.00
C PHE A 93 2.83 4.76 3.51
N VAL A 94 1.74 5.53 3.49
CA VAL A 94 1.77 6.95 3.12
C VAL A 94 2.62 7.75 4.10
N GLU A 95 2.52 7.47 5.40
CA GLU A 95 3.33 8.11 6.43
C GLU A 95 4.81 7.80 6.27
N LEU A 96 5.16 6.55 5.96
CA LEU A 96 6.52 6.11 5.70
C LEU A 96 7.09 6.78 4.45
N ALA A 97 6.33 6.81 3.35
CA ALA A 97 6.73 7.48 2.12
C ALA A 97 7.00 8.97 2.34
N ARG A 98 6.09 9.66 3.06
CA ARG A 98 6.26 11.07 3.41
C ARG A 98 7.50 11.30 4.27
N ARG A 99 7.69 10.49 5.32
CA ARG A 99 8.86 10.57 6.21
C ARG A 99 10.15 10.32 5.43
N GLY A 100 10.16 9.32 4.56
CA GLY A 100 11.30 8.99 3.70
C GLY A 100 11.66 10.14 2.76
N ASN A 101 10.67 10.73 2.09
CA ASN A 101 10.88 11.86 1.19
C ASN A 101 11.44 13.09 1.93
N GLN A 102 10.87 13.43 3.09
CA GLN A 102 11.37 14.53 3.93
C GLN A 102 12.80 14.28 4.41
N LEU A 103 13.10 13.05 4.85
CA LEU A 103 14.45 12.67 5.27
C LEU A 103 15.45 12.78 4.12
N MET A 104 15.10 12.29 2.92
CA MET A 104 15.97 12.40 1.74
C MET A 104 16.20 13.85 1.35
N LYS A 105 15.14 14.67 1.31
CA LYS A 105 15.26 16.11 1.06
C LYS A 105 16.20 16.78 2.07
N GLY A 106 16.02 16.53 3.37
CA GLY A 106 16.88 17.10 4.40
C GLY A 106 18.34 16.65 4.27
N LYS A 107 18.59 15.39 3.91
CA LYS A 107 19.95 14.92 3.60
C LYS A 107 20.55 15.63 2.40
N MET A 108 19.80 15.80 1.31
CA MET A 108 20.26 16.51 0.12
C MET A 108 20.61 17.97 0.43
N GLU A 109 19.77 18.66 1.21
CA GLU A 109 20.02 20.04 1.66
C GLU A 109 21.26 20.13 2.56
N ALA A 110 21.41 19.19 3.51
CA ALA A 110 22.58 19.15 4.39
C ALA A 110 23.89 18.88 3.63
N PHE A 111 23.88 17.93 2.68
CA PHE A 111 25.04 17.66 1.83
C PHE A 111 25.35 18.83 0.89
N GLY A 112 24.33 19.50 0.36
CA GLY A 112 24.49 20.73 -0.43
C GLY A 112 25.16 21.84 0.38
N SER A 113 24.69 22.09 1.61
CA SER A 113 25.29 23.07 2.53
C SER A 113 26.72 22.71 2.90
N PHE A 114 26.99 21.43 3.19
CA PHE A 114 28.35 20.97 3.49
C PHE A 114 29.30 21.15 2.31
N ARG A 115 28.87 20.80 1.09
CA ARG A 115 29.61 21.05 -0.15
C ARG A 115 29.95 22.54 -0.27
N ASP A 116 28.97 23.41 -0.07
CA ASP A 116 29.13 24.85 -0.24
C ASP A 116 30.15 25.45 0.75
N VAL A 117 30.07 25.05 2.03
CA VAL A 117 31.05 25.45 3.05
C VAL A 117 32.44 24.92 2.71
N LEU A 118 32.56 23.63 2.39
CA LEU A 118 33.84 23.01 2.08
C LEU A 118 34.50 23.66 0.85
N ALA A 119 33.72 23.93 -0.19
CA ALA A 119 34.22 24.56 -1.41
C ALA A 119 34.74 25.98 -1.16
N ARG A 120 34.08 26.75 -0.29
CA ARG A 120 34.54 28.08 0.13
C ARG A 120 35.85 28.01 0.90
N GLU A 121 35.94 27.15 1.92
CA GLU A 121 37.14 27.00 2.74
C GLU A 121 38.33 26.49 1.91
N MET A 122 38.10 25.51 1.03
CA MET A 122 39.13 25.01 0.10
C MET A 122 39.60 26.12 -0.85
N SER A 123 38.70 26.94 -1.37
CA SER A 123 39.04 28.05 -2.26
C SER A 123 39.80 29.18 -1.55
N ALA A 124 39.58 29.34 -0.24
CA ALA A 124 40.29 30.30 0.59
C ALA A 124 41.70 29.79 0.98
N ALA A 125 41.81 28.54 1.40
CA ALA A 125 43.05 27.93 1.87
C ALA A 125 43.99 27.48 0.74
N LEU A 126 43.44 27.09 -0.42
CA LEU A 126 44.17 26.54 -1.57
C LEU A 126 43.77 27.27 -2.87
N PRO A 127 44.24 28.50 -3.10
CA PRO A 127 43.84 29.32 -4.25
C PRO A 127 44.09 28.68 -5.62
N GLU A 128 45.12 27.83 -5.73
CA GLU A 128 45.49 27.10 -6.94
C GLU A 128 44.44 26.07 -7.37
N LEU A 129 43.61 25.58 -6.44
CA LEU A 129 42.57 24.59 -6.70
C LEU A 129 41.20 25.19 -7.02
N ARG A 130 41.04 26.52 -7.02
CA ARG A 130 39.74 27.20 -7.21
C ARG A 130 39.00 26.77 -8.47
N SER A 131 39.72 26.64 -9.58
CA SER A 131 39.14 26.20 -10.86
C SER A 131 38.55 24.79 -10.75
N ASP A 132 39.24 23.88 -10.07
CA ASP A 132 38.80 22.49 -9.96
C ASP A 132 37.70 22.34 -8.91
N VAL A 133 37.76 23.10 -7.81
CA VAL A 133 36.66 23.20 -6.83
C VAL A 133 35.39 23.74 -7.52
N ALA A 134 35.50 24.75 -8.37
CA ALA A 134 34.36 25.29 -9.12
C ALA A 134 33.70 24.22 -10.00
N LYS A 135 34.49 23.46 -10.77
CA LYS A 135 33.96 22.35 -11.59
C LYS A 135 33.21 21.31 -10.76
N VAL A 136 33.71 20.98 -9.56
CA VAL A 136 33.04 20.03 -8.67
C VAL A 136 31.73 20.59 -8.10
N VAL A 137 31.71 21.87 -7.72
CA VAL A 137 30.48 22.54 -7.25
C VAL A 137 29.40 22.54 -8.33
N GLU A 138 29.76 22.89 -9.56
CA GLU A 138 28.84 22.87 -10.71
C GLU A 138 28.33 21.45 -11.01
N ALA A 139 29.24 20.47 -11.10
CA ALA A 139 28.91 19.08 -11.38
C ALA A 139 27.99 18.45 -10.31
N THR A 140 28.03 18.96 -9.08
CA THR A 140 27.19 18.50 -7.97
C THR A 140 25.96 19.39 -7.74
N GLY A 141 25.63 20.28 -8.69
CA GLY A 141 24.42 21.11 -8.65
C GLY A 141 24.46 22.24 -7.62
N GLY A 142 25.65 22.73 -7.27
CA GLY A 142 25.85 23.85 -6.37
C GLY A 142 25.89 25.20 -7.06
N ASN A 143 25.66 26.27 -6.29
CA ASN A 143 25.75 27.62 -6.81
C ASN A 143 27.21 28.11 -6.76
N MET A 144 27.71 28.60 -7.90
CA MET A 144 29.05 29.18 -8.03
C MET A 144 29.23 30.46 -7.21
N ASP A 145 28.14 31.15 -6.85
CA ASP A 145 28.17 32.35 -5.99
C ASP A 145 28.80 32.10 -4.62
N VAL A 146 28.82 30.84 -4.18
CA VAL A 146 29.43 30.42 -2.90
C VAL A 146 30.95 30.63 -2.88
N LEU A 147 31.58 30.65 -4.06
CA LEU A 147 33.02 30.79 -4.26
C LEU A 147 33.46 32.25 -4.39
N VAL A 148 32.52 33.18 -4.59
CA VAL A 148 32.81 34.61 -4.66
C VAL A 148 32.98 35.13 -3.24
N LYS A 149 34.16 35.65 -2.91
CA LYS A 149 34.35 36.39 -1.67
C LYS A 149 33.35 37.55 -1.64
N LYS A 150 32.50 37.60 -0.61
CA LYS A 150 31.99 38.90 -0.13
C LYS A 150 33.20 39.63 0.46
N GLU A 151 33.93 40.35 -0.39
CA GLU A 151 34.80 41.42 0.06
C GLU A 151 33.89 42.58 0.49
N ASP A 152 34.06 42.97 1.75
CA ASP A 152 33.69 44.23 2.42
C ASP A 152 32.21 44.48 2.82
N ALA A 153 31.97 44.31 4.12
CA ALA A 153 31.19 45.23 4.96
C ALA A 153 31.83 45.29 6.36
#